data_AF-A0A371DQ46-F1
#
_entry.id   AF-A0A371DQ46-F1
#
_cell.length_a   1.000
_cell.length_b   1.000
_cell.length_c   1.000
_cell.angle_alpha   90.00
_cell.angle_beta   90.00
_cell.angle_gamma   90.00
#
_symmetry.space_group_name_H-M   'P 1'
#
loop_
_entity.id
_entity.type
_entity.pdbx_description
1 polymer ?
#
loop_
_entity_poly.entity_id
_entity_poly.type
_entity_poly.pdbx_seq_one_letter_code
_entity_poly.pdbx_strand_id
1 'polypeptide(L)'
;QVRKLAFKIVNSSTILLPAWYDLCRQLNMAEKLIPRDVPTRWNSTYDMAVATVEYEAVYKRITADKELGLRGYELTRREWIILRQLRDILKDATLFFSRGSPTIASVIPAMDLIDTKLGDAARETDDTVLDPAIRTAAGIAKRTINRYYKISDMSSTYRIAMGE
;
A
#
# COMPACT_ATOMS: atom_id res chain seq x y z
N GLN A 1 -5.86 -10.68 -2.40
CA GLN A 1 -5.42 -11.55 -3.50
C GLN A 1 -3.99 -11.28 -3.94
N VAL A 2 -3.64 -10.02 -4.22
CA VAL A 2 -2.30 -9.57 -4.66
C VAL A 2 -1.12 -10.22 -3.92
N ARG A 3 -1.08 -10.15 -2.59
CA ARG A 3 -0.01 -10.76 -1.78
C ARG A 3 0.19 -12.26 -2.07
N LYS A 4 -0.92 -13.00 -2.22
CA LYS A 4 -0.88 -14.44 -2.51
C LYS A 4 -0.40 -14.71 -3.93
N LEU A 5 -0.82 -13.90 -4.90
CA LEU A 5 -0.36 -14.01 -6.28
C LEU A 5 1.14 -13.74 -6.37
N ALA A 6 1.61 -12.62 -5.82
CA ALA A 6 3.03 -12.27 -5.82
C ALA A 6 3.87 -13.38 -5.18
N PHE A 7 3.42 -13.92 -4.04
CA PHE A 7 4.08 -15.07 -3.42
C PHE A 7 4.10 -16.31 -4.34
N LYS A 8 2.98 -16.65 -4.98
CA LYS A 8 2.88 -17.84 -5.84
C LYS A 8 3.79 -17.71 -7.08
N ILE A 9 3.85 -16.53 -7.70
CA ILE A 9 4.71 -16.27 -8.85
C ILE A 9 6.18 -16.40 -8.48
N VAL A 10 6.63 -15.74 -7.40
CA VAL A 10 8.06 -15.78 -7.01
C VAL A 10 8.52 -17.20 -6.69
N ASN A 11 7.65 -18.03 -6.10
CA ASN A 11 8.00 -19.40 -5.72
C ASN A 11 7.80 -20.43 -6.86
N SER A 12 7.38 -20.01 -8.06
CA SER A 12 7.28 -20.88 -9.24
C SER A 12 8.28 -20.39 -10.30
N SER A 13 9.55 -20.72 -10.09
CA SER A 13 10.67 -20.25 -10.91
C SER A 13 10.64 -20.78 -12.35
N THR A 14 9.94 -21.88 -12.61
CA THR A 14 9.96 -22.56 -13.92
C THR A 14 8.72 -22.30 -14.78
N ILE A 15 7.59 -21.91 -14.18
CA ILE A 15 6.31 -21.79 -14.90
C ILE A 15 5.76 -20.37 -14.79
N LEU A 16 5.42 -19.92 -13.57
CA LEU A 16 4.72 -18.64 -13.42
C LEU A 16 5.65 -17.44 -13.52
N LEU A 17 6.87 -17.54 -12.99
CA LEU A 17 7.83 -16.44 -13.05
C LEU A 17 8.28 -16.14 -14.49
N PRO A 18 8.64 -17.14 -15.33
CA PRO A 18 8.91 -16.90 -16.75
C PRO A 18 7.69 -16.33 -17.48
N ALA A 19 6.49 -16.89 -17.25
CA ALA A 19 5.26 -16.41 -17.88
C ALA A 19 4.97 -14.93 -17.53
N TRP A 20 5.24 -14.51 -16.29
CA TRP A 20 5.14 -13.10 -15.90
C TRP A 20 6.08 -12.21 -16.73
N TYR A 21 7.36 -12.59 -16.83
CA TYR A 21 8.34 -11.80 -17.60
C TYR A 21 8.05 -11.80 -19.11
N ASP A 22 7.56 -12.92 -19.66
CA ASP A 22 7.11 -12.99 -21.05
C ASP A 22 5.96 -12.01 -21.31
N LEU A 23 4.99 -11.92 -20.39
CA LEU A 23 3.90 -10.94 -20.49
C LEU A 23 4.37 -9.50 -20.33
N CYS A 24 5.34 -9.22 -19.44
CA CYS A 24 5.99 -7.91 -19.35
C CYS A 24 6.63 -7.51 -20.69
N ARG A 25 7.38 -8.42 -21.33
CA ARG A 25 7.99 -8.19 -22.65
C ARG A 25 6.95 -7.95 -23.74
N GLN A 26 5.90 -8.75 -23.79
CA GLN A 26 4.81 -8.59 -24.78
C GLN A 26 4.07 -7.26 -24.63
N LEU A 27 3.99 -6.72 -23.41
CA LEU A 27 3.37 -5.43 -23.12
C LEU A 27 4.36 -4.25 -23.15
N ASN A 28 5.61 -4.50 -23.55
CA ASN A 28 6.69 -3.51 -23.59
C ASN A 28 6.90 -2.79 -22.24
N MET A 29 6.75 -3.54 -21.14
CA MET A 29 6.97 -3.07 -19.78
C MET A 29 8.33 -3.56 -19.26
N ALA A 30 8.92 -2.84 -18.31
CA ALA A 30 10.13 -3.30 -17.66
C ALA A 30 9.91 -4.66 -16.98
N GLU A 31 10.92 -5.54 -17.02
CA GLU A 31 10.87 -6.86 -16.38
C GLU A 31 11.02 -6.73 -14.86
N LYS A 32 9.99 -6.20 -14.21
CA LYS A 32 9.91 -6.07 -12.76
C LYS A 32 8.75 -6.89 -12.23
N LEU A 33 8.98 -7.49 -11.07
CA LEU A 33 7.98 -8.26 -10.35
C LEU A 33 7.33 -7.42 -9.26
N ILE A 34 6.07 -7.72 -8.95
CA ILE A 34 5.37 -7.11 -7.81
C ILE A 34 6.16 -7.43 -6.52
N PRO A 35 6.60 -6.43 -5.76
CA PRO A 35 7.29 -6.65 -4.49
C PRO A 35 6.44 -7.46 -3.51
N ARG A 36 7.11 -8.31 -2.73
CA ARG A 36 6.45 -9.03 -1.64
C ARG A 36 6.07 -8.05 -0.53
N ASP A 37 4.85 -8.20 -0.04
CA ASP A 37 4.40 -7.50 1.15
C ASP A 37 4.95 -8.20 2.40
N VAL A 38 5.80 -7.49 3.15
CA VAL A 38 6.56 -7.98 4.30
C VAL A 38 6.08 -7.28 5.56
N PRO A 39 5.47 -7.99 6.54
CA PRO A 39 4.86 -7.37 7.71
C PRO A 39 5.79 -6.45 8.52
N THR A 40 7.08 -6.76 8.57
CA THR A 40 8.09 -6.00 9.31
C THR A 40 8.65 -4.80 8.54
N ARG A 41 8.36 -4.69 7.24
CA ARG A 41 8.84 -3.60 6.40
C ARG A 41 7.70 -2.61 6.16
N TRP A 42 7.77 -1.49 6.84
CA TRP A 42 6.70 -0.50 6.94
C TRP A 42 6.16 0.05 5.59
N ASN A 43 6.95 0.04 4.51
CA ASN A 43 6.56 0.51 3.18
C ASN A 43 6.15 -0.61 2.19
N SER A 44 6.25 -1.89 2.57
CA SER A 44 6.05 -2.98 1.61
C SER A 44 4.63 -3.07 1.05
N THR A 45 3.62 -2.75 1.85
CA THR A 45 2.22 -2.77 1.40
C THR A 45 1.98 -1.67 0.37
N TYR A 46 2.57 -0.48 0.57
CA TYR A 46 2.53 0.61 -0.40
C TYR A 46 3.26 0.23 -1.68
N ASP A 47 4.49 -0.27 -1.59
CA ASP A 47 5.31 -0.68 -2.74
C ASP A 47 4.60 -1.77 -3.57
N MET A 48 3.99 -2.74 -2.90
CA MET A 48 3.17 -3.78 -3.54
C MET A 48 1.97 -3.17 -4.28
N ALA A 49 1.24 -2.24 -3.65
CA ALA A 49 0.08 -1.60 -4.26
C ALA A 49 0.46 -0.75 -5.48
N VAL A 50 1.55 0.03 -5.39
CA VAL A 50 2.09 0.81 -6.50
C VAL A 50 2.42 -0.09 -7.68
N ALA A 51 3.25 -1.13 -7.46
CA ALA A 51 3.64 -2.04 -8.53
C ALA A 51 2.45 -2.79 -9.12
N THR A 52 1.48 -3.21 -8.30
CA THR A 52 0.31 -3.94 -8.81
C THR A 52 -0.56 -3.05 -9.72
N VAL A 53 -0.69 -1.76 -9.40
CA VAL A 53 -1.41 -0.81 -10.25
C VAL A 53 -0.61 -0.49 -11.52
N GLU A 54 0.71 -0.36 -11.43
CA GLU A 54 1.58 -0.14 -12.60
C GLU A 54 1.48 -1.33 -13.57
N TYR A 55 1.54 -2.56 -13.07
CA TYR A 55 1.50 -3.80 -13.84
C TYR A 55 0.08 -4.38 -13.99
N GLU A 56 -0.97 -3.55 -13.94
CA GLU A 56 -2.37 -3.98 -14.01
C GLU A 56 -2.67 -4.82 -15.27
N ALA A 57 -2.10 -4.44 -16.42
CA ALA A 57 -2.29 -5.17 -17.68
C ALA A 57 -1.69 -6.59 -17.62
N VAL A 58 -0.47 -6.71 -17.09
CA VAL A 58 0.20 -8.01 -16.90
C VAL A 58 -0.58 -8.86 -15.88
N TYR A 59 -0.98 -8.25 -14.76
CA TYR A 59 -1.78 -8.91 -13.71
C TYR A 59 -3.06 -9.50 -14.29
N LYS A 60 -3.83 -8.71 -15.05
CA LYS A 60 -5.09 -9.17 -15.65
C LYS A 60 -4.87 -10.33 -16.62
N ARG A 61 -3.84 -10.25 -17.48
CA ARG A 61 -3.53 -11.31 -18.44
C ARG A 61 -3.10 -12.61 -17.74
N ILE A 62 -2.19 -12.54 -16.78
CA ILE A 62 -1.68 -13.73 -16.11
C ILE A 62 -2.76 -14.42 -15.25
N THR A 63 -3.70 -13.67 -14.68
CA THR A 63 -4.83 -14.25 -13.94
C THR A 63 -5.94 -14.76 -14.84
N ALA A 64 -6.09 -14.21 -16.05
CA ALA A 64 -7.07 -14.68 -17.03
C ALA A 64 -6.65 -15.97 -17.74
N ASP A 65 -5.35 -16.27 -17.76
CA ASP A 65 -4.81 -17.49 -18.34
C ASP A 65 -5.31 -18.73 -17.56
N LYS A 66 -6.03 -19.60 -18.28
CA LYS A 66 -6.62 -20.82 -17.72
C LYS A 66 -5.57 -21.87 -17.41
N GLU A 67 -4.47 -21.92 -18.16
CA GLU A 67 -3.45 -22.95 -18.01
C GLU A 67 -2.61 -22.74 -16.75
N LEU A 68 -2.44 -21.47 -16.33
CA LEU A 68 -1.65 -21.12 -15.16
C LEU A 68 -2.39 -21.34 -13.82
N GLY A 69 -3.70 -21.58 -13.85
CA GLY A 69 -4.50 -21.83 -12.65
C GLY A 69 -4.47 -20.66 -11.66
N LEU A 70 -4.42 -19.42 -12.16
CA LEU A 70 -4.31 -18.19 -11.36
C LEU A 70 -5.62 -17.38 -11.27
N ARG A 71 -6.69 -17.87 -11.90
CA ARG A 71 -7.99 -17.18 -11.95
C ARG A 71 -8.59 -16.85 -10.59
N GLY A 72 -8.32 -17.67 -9.57
CA GLY A 72 -8.76 -17.40 -8.19
C GLY A 72 -8.12 -16.16 -7.54
N TYR A 73 -7.09 -15.58 -8.15
CA TYR A 73 -6.43 -14.35 -7.70
C TYR A 73 -6.82 -13.12 -8.53
N GLU A 74 -7.71 -13.27 -9.52
CA GLU A 74 -8.21 -12.15 -10.29
C GLU A 74 -8.89 -11.13 -9.37
N LEU A 75 -8.59 -9.84 -9.58
CA LEU A 75 -9.20 -8.76 -8.83
C LEU A 75 -10.46 -8.29 -9.55
N THR A 76 -11.55 -8.20 -8.81
CA THR A 76 -12.79 -7.56 -9.26
C THR A 76 -12.58 -6.07 -9.51
N ARG A 77 -13.50 -5.43 -10.26
CA ARG A 77 -13.48 -3.98 -10.49
C ARG A 77 -13.43 -3.19 -9.17
N ARG A 78 -14.18 -3.64 -8.16
CA ARG A 78 -14.19 -3.02 -6.84
C ARG A 78 -12.85 -3.16 -6.13
N GLU A 79 -12.24 -4.34 -6.16
CA GLU A 79 -10.92 -4.55 -5.53
C GLU A 79 -9.81 -3.71 -6.18
N TRP A 80 -9.87 -3.49 -7.51
CA TRP A 80 -8.96 -2.56 -8.18
C TRP A 80 -9.13 -1.11 -7.69
N ILE A 81 -10.38 -0.67 -7.47
CA ILE A 81 -10.67 0.66 -6.91
C ILE A 81 -10.09 0.77 -5.49
N ILE A 82 -10.40 -0.20 -4.64
CA ILE A 82 -9.89 -0.28 -3.26
C ILE A 82 -8.35 -0.26 -3.24
N LEU A 83 -7.70 -0.99 -4.14
CA LEU A 83 -6.24 -1.04 -4.22
C LEU A 83 -5.62 0.33 -4.56
N ARG A 84 -6.23 1.07 -5.51
CA ARG A 84 -5.78 2.43 -5.86
C ARG A 84 -6.01 3.41 -4.70
N GLN A 85 -7.18 3.35 -4.07
CA GLN A 85 -7.49 4.19 -2.90
C GLN A 85 -6.53 3.90 -1.73
N LEU A 86 -6.22 2.62 -1.47
CA LEU A 86 -5.24 2.23 -0.46
C LEU A 86 -3.84 2.80 -0.76
N ARG A 87 -3.38 2.70 -2.01
CA ARG A 87 -2.12 3.30 -2.46
C ARG A 87 -2.10 4.80 -2.16
N ASP A 88 -3.18 5.51 -2.47
CA ASP A 88 -3.24 6.97 -2.36
C ASP A 88 -3.27 7.45 -0.90
N ILE A 89 -3.95 6.72 -0.02
CA ILE A 89 -3.94 7.00 1.42
C ILE A 89 -2.54 6.79 2.03
N LEU A 90 -1.85 5.72 1.64
CA LEU A 90 -0.53 5.39 2.19
C LEU A 90 0.59 6.30 1.64
N LYS A 91 0.39 6.90 0.46
CA LYS A 91 1.42 7.62 -0.31
C LYS A 91 2.21 8.64 0.51
N ASP A 92 1.54 9.61 1.13
CA ASP A 92 2.25 10.75 1.71
C ASP A 92 3.06 10.36 2.95
N ALA A 93 2.49 9.48 3.79
CA ALA A 93 3.20 8.90 4.92
C ALA A 93 4.43 8.12 4.45
N THR A 94 4.24 7.27 3.43
CA THR A 94 5.32 6.44 2.89
C THR A 94 6.43 7.25 2.22
N LEU A 95 6.09 8.29 1.48
CA LEU A 95 7.10 9.14 0.86
C LEU A 95 7.82 10.02 1.88
N PHE A 96 7.12 10.49 2.92
CA PHE A 96 7.74 11.32 3.96
C PHE A 96 8.81 10.54 4.75
N PHE A 97 8.45 9.38 5.29
CA PHE A 97 9.36 8.58 6.11
C PHE A 97 10.43 7.82 5.30
N SER A 98 10.28 7.77 3.96
CA SER A 98 11.33 7.22 3.08
C SER A 98 12.43 8.25 2.75
N ARG A 99 12.31 9.51 3.22
CA ARG A 99 13.38 10.51 3.08
C ARG A 99 14.55 10.12 3.98
N GLY A 100 15.78 10.34 3.53
CA GLY A 100 17.00 9.97 4.26
C GLY A 100 17.34 10.83 5.48
N SER A 101 16.44 11.72 5.91
CA SER A 101 16.68 12.67 7.01
C SER A 101 15.44 12.94 7.89
N PRO A 102 14.72 11.93 8.41
CA PRO A 102 13.66 12.18 9.38
C PRO A 102 14.31 12.49 10.74
N THR A 103 14.09 13.71 11.26
CA THR A 103 14.50 14.09 12.62
C THR A 103 13.41 13.73 13.62
N ILE A 104 13.74 13.63 14.91
CA ILE A 104 12.74 13.41 15.98
C ILE A 104 11.68 14.53 15.95
N ALA A 105 12.07 15.77 15.68
CA ALA A 105 11.15 16.90 15.51
C ALA A 105 10.21 16.75 14.30
N SER A 106 10.61 16.01 13.26
CA SER A 106 9.79 15.78 12.07
C SER A 106 8.65 14.76 12.28
N VAL A 107 8.68 14.02 13.40
CA VAL A 107 7.69 12.98 13.71
C VAL A 107 6.32 13.58 14.00
N ILE A 108 6.24 14.66 14.77
CA ILE A 108 4.95 15.29 15.12
C ILE A 108 4.23 15.83 13.87
N PRO A 109 4.87 16.65 13.01
CA PRO A 109 4.24 17.10 11.77
C PRO A 109 3.82 15.94 10.84
N ALA A 110 4.59 14.86 10.81
CA ALA A 110 4.23 13.67 10.05
C ALA A 110 3.00 12.97 10.62
N MET A 111 2.91 12.88 11.95
CA MET A 111 1.75 12.32 12.63
C MET A 111 0.51 13.18 12.42
N ASP A 112 0.63 14.51 12.47
CA ASP A 112 -0.47 15.45 12.19
C ASP A 112 -0.99 15.30 10.75
N LEU A 113 -0.09 15.18 9.78
CA LEU A 113 -0.44 14.95 8.38
C LEU A 113 -1.22 13.63 8.20
N ILE A 114 -0.75 12.56 8.84
CA ILE A 114 -1.41 11.26 8.78
C ILE A 114 -2.76 11.30 9.49
N ASP A 115 -2.84 11.93 10.66
CA ASP A 115 -4.08 12.05 11.43
C ASP A 115 -5.16 12.83 10.65
N THR A 116 -4.75 13.91 10.00
CA THR A 116 -5.61 14.73 9.14
C THR A 116 -6.11 13.90 7.96
N LYS A 117 -5.20 13.29 7.19
CA LYS A 117 -5.58 12.45 6.03
C LYS A 117 -6.50 11.29 6.38
N LEU A 118 -6.22 10.58 7.46
CA LEU A 118 -7.07 9.48 7.93
C LEU A 118 -8.41 10.01 8.44
N GLY A 119 -8.42 11.19 9.05
CA GLY A 119 -9.63 11.89 9.47
C GLY A 119 -10.52 12.30 8.30
N ASP A 120 -9.93 12.84 7.25
CA ASP A 120 -10.66 13.25 6.04
C ASP A 120 -11.22 12.02 5.32
N ALA A 121 -10.38 10.99 5.13
CA ALA A 121 -10.81 9.72 4.55
C ALA A 121 -11.91 9.02 5.37
N ALA A 122 -11.89 9.11 6.70
CA ALA A 122 -12.91 8.52 7.55
C ALA A 122 -14.24 9.30 7.53
N ARG A 123 -14.19 10.60 7.26
CA ARG A 123 -15.37 11.49 7.19
C ARG A 123 -15.99 11.56 5.81
N GLU A 124 -15.29 11.09 4.78
CA GLU A 124 -15.82 11.03 3.42
C GLU A 124 -17.17 10.32 3.39
N THR A 125 -18.18 10.96 2.81
CA THR A 125 -19.56 10.42 2.74
C THR A 125 -19.88 9.87 1.37
N ASP A 126 -19.16 10.28 0.33
CA ASP A 126 -19.39 9.87 -1.05
C ASP A 126 -18.71 8.53 -1.40
N ASP A 127 -19.53 7.50 -1.62
CA ASP A 127 -19.10 6.17 -2.03
C ASP A 127 -18.45 6.12 -3.41
N THR A 128 -18.69 7.14 -4.25
CA THR A 128 -18.03 7.26 -5.55
C THR A 128 -16.57 7.74 -5.41
N VAL A 129 -16.26 8.44 -4.31
CA VAL A 129 -14.93 8.96 -4.01
C VAL A 129 -14.11 7.92 -3.24
N LEU A 130 -14.67 7.34 -2.18
CA LEU A 130 -13.95 6.42 -1.29
C LEU A 130 -14.79 5.20 -0.92
N ASP A 131 -14.25 3.99 -1.13
CA ASP A 131 -14.98 2.76 -0.82
C ASP A 131 -15.26 2.69 0.70
N PRO A 132 -16.47 2.25 1.12
CA PRO A 132 -16.82 2.08 2.53
C PRO A 132 -15.80 1.28 3.35
N ALA A 133 -15.16 0.28 2.74
CA ALA A 133 -14.12 -0.52 3.39
C ALA A 133 -12.89 0.32 3.72
N ILE A 134 -12.50 1.22 2.82
CA ILE A 134 -11.36 2.12 3.02
C ILE A 134 -11.67 3.16 4.11
N ARG A 135 -12.88 3.73 4.12
CA ARG A 135 -13.32 4.68 5.17
C ARG A 135 -13.28 4.06 6.56
N THR A 136 -13.82 2.85 6.67
CA THR A 136 -13.81 2.08 7.92
C THR A 136 -12.39 1.78 8.37
N ALA A 137 -11.52 1.35 7.44
CA ALA A 137 -10.11 1.11 7.72
C ALA A 137 -9.38 2.39 8.16
N ALA A 138 -9.65 3.53 7.50
CA ALA A 138 -9.10 4.83 7.87
C ALA A 138 -9.52 5.25 9.29
N GLY A 139 -10.79 5.05 9.66
CA GLY A 139 -11.27 5.31 11.02
C GLY A 139 -10.60 4.42 12.09
N ILE A 140 -10.32 3.15 11.76
CA ILE A 140 -9.55 2.26 12.65
C ILE A 140 -8.10 2.76 12.78
N ALA A 141 -7.46 3.07 11.65
CA ALA A 141 -6.09 3.59 11.63
C ALA A 141 -5.97 4.92 12.40
N LYS A 142 -6.97 5.80 12.30
CA LYS A 142 -7.04 7.05 13.07
C LYS A 142 -7.01 6.82 14.59
N ARG A 143 -7.76 5.83 15.08
CA ARG A 143 -7.73 5.48 16.51
C ARG A 143 -6.36 4.97 16.94
N THR A 144 -5.69 4.21 16.08
CA THR A 144 -4.32 3.73 16.34
C THR A 144 -3.33 4.89 16.39
N ILE A 145 -3.35 5.83 15.43
CA ILE A 145 -2.42 6.97 15.47
C ILE A 145 -2.67 7.88 16.67
N ASN A 146 -3.94 8.14 17.04
CA ASN A 146 -4.28 8.93 18.24
C ASN A 146 -3.68 8.32 19.53
N ARG A 147 -3.64 6.99 19.63
CA ARG A 147 -2.98 6.31 20.75
C ARG A 147 -1.48 6.60 20.78
N TYR A 148 -0.80 6.51 19.63
CA TYR A 148 0.63 6.82 19.54
C TYR A 148 0.92 8.31 19.74
N TYR A 149 0.00 9.18 19.32
CA TYR A 149 0.11 10.63 19.51
C TYR A 149 0.13 10.95 21.00
N LYS A 150 -0.81 10.39 21.77
CA LYS A 150 -0.86 10.53 23.23
C LYS A 150 0.42 10.05 23.91
N ILE A 151 1.02 8.95 23.44
CA ILE A 151 2.27 8.44 24.02
C ILE A 151 3.46 9.34 23.67
N SER A 152 3.50 9.85 22.44
CA SER A 152 4.57 10.75 21.96
C SER A 152 4.52 12.09 22.67
N ASP A 153 3.33 12.65 22.87
CA ASP A 153 3.13 13.88 23.64
C ASP A 153 3.59 13.72 25.11
N MET A 154 3.34 12.56 25.72
CA MET A 154 3.78 12.31 27.10
C MET A 154 5.29 12.03 27.24
N SER A 155 6.04 11.95 26.14
CA SER A 155 7.46 11.65 26.15
C SER A 155 8.29 12.93 26.24
N SER A 156 9.15 13.02 27.26
CA SER A 156 10.09 14.12 27.44
C SER A 156 11.02 14.30 26.23
N THR A 157 11.42 13.21 25.58
CA THR A 157 12.30 13.24 24.40
C THR A 157 11.69 14.01 23.24
N TYR A 158 10.41 13.79 22.95
CA TYR A 158 9.72 14.51 21.86
C TYR A 158 9.48 15.98 22.21
N ARG A 159 9.13 16.28 23.47
CA ARG A 159 8.98 17.67 23.95
C ARG A 159 10.29 18.46 23.86
N ILE A 160 11.39 17.90 24.34
CA ILE A 160 12.71 18.54 24.27
C ILE A 160 13.15 18.76 22.81
N ALA A 161 12.89 17.78 21.92
CA ALA A 161 13.28 17.87 20.52
C ALA A 161 12.51 18.94 19.72
N MET A 162 11.30 19.30 20.14
CA MET A 162 10.52 20.37 19.50
C MET A 162 10.99 21.77 19.92
N GLY A 163 11.85 21.86 20.94
CA GLY A 163 12.00 23.08 21.73
C GLY A 163 10.71 23.29 22.52
N GLU A 164 10.81 23.56 23.81
CA GLU A 164 9.65 24.11 24.53
C GLU A 164 9.08 25.33 23.79
#